data_AF-A0A2A5VL41-F1
#
_entry.id   AF-A0A2A5VL41-F1
#
_cell.length_a   1.000
_cell.length_b   1.000
_cell.length_c   1.000
_cell.angle_alpha   90.00
_cell.angle_beta   90.00
_cell.angle_gamma   90.00
#
_symmetry.space_group_name_H-M   'P 1'
#
loop_
_entity.id
_entity.type
_entity.pdbx_description
1 polymer ?
#
loop_
_entity_poly.entity_id
_entity_poly.type
_entity_poly.pdbx_seq_one_letter_code
_entity_poly.pdbx_strand_id
1 'polypeptide(L)' 'MTSERIPRRPPPDFHESEASVIGGVIEDGFLSVALDDANQYGPHAMIMLLFAVASVTAILLLITSLF' A
#
# COMPACT_ATOMS: atom_id res chain seq x y z
N MET A 1 -34.92 13.24 -18.56
CA MET A 1 -33.93 12.17 -18.28
C MET A 1 -33.23 12.55 -16.98
N THR A 2 -33.67 11.97 -15.87
CA THR A 2 -33.09 12.23 -14.55
C THR A 2 -31.71 11.58 -14.54
N SER A 3 -30.66 12.39 -14.50
CA SER A 3 -29.29 11.93 -14.39
C SER A 3 -29.13 11.24 -13.04
N GLU A 4 -29.19 9.91 -13.03
CA GLU A 4 -28.96 9.12 -11.84
C GLU A 4 -27.46 9.19 -11.51
N ARG A 5 -27.11 10.19 -10.70
CA ARG A 5 -25.73 10.38 -10.23
C ARG A 5 -25.52 9.44 -9.04
N ILE A 6 -24.58 8.51 -9.19
CA ILE A 6 -24.15 7.66 -8.08
C ILE A 6 -23.71 8.57 -6.91
N PRO A 7 -24.26 8.40 -5.70
CA PRO A 7 -23.84 9.17 -4.54
C PRO A 7 -22.37 8.87 -4.25
N ARG A 8 -21.55 9.92 -4.18
CA ARG A 8 -20.13 9.78 -3.82
C ARG A 8 -20.02 9.49 -2.34
N ARG A 9 -19.33 8.42 -1.96
CA ARG A 9 -18.88 8.23 -0.58
C ARG A 9 -17.89 9.35 -0.22
N PRO A 10 -17.85 9.82 1.04
CA PRO A 10 -16.75 10.67 1.49
C PRO A 10 -15.41 9.92 1.31
N PRO A 11 -14.31 10.62 1.01
CA PRO A 11 -13.00 10.01 1.00
C PRO A 11 -12.67 9.45 2.40
N PRO A 12 -11.86 8.37 2.49
CA PRO A 12 -11.33 7.90 3.77
C PRO A 12 -10.51 9.00 4.46
N ASP A 13 -10.34 8.87 5.77
CA ASP A 13 -9.44 9.73 6.53
C ASP A 13 -7.99 9.49 6.06
N PHE A 14 -7.28 10.57 5.75
CA PHE A 14 -5.86 10.55 5.40
C PHE A 14 -5.10 11.49 6.32
N HIS A 15 -3.88 11.14 6.69
CA HIS A 15 -3.00 11.98 7.48
C HIS A 15 -1.78 12.39 6.66
N GLU A 16 -1.32 13.63 6.82
CA GLU A 16 -0.12 14.13 6.17
C GLU A 16 1.03 14.08 7.18
N SER A 17 2.06 13.29 6.89
CA SER A 17 3.24 13.19 7.74
C SER A 17 4.31 14.17 7.29
N GLU A 18 4.85 14.95 8.22
CA GLU A 18 6.03 15.80 8.01
C GLU A 18 7.35 15.03 8.09
N ALA A 19 7.31 13.74 8.43
CA ALA A 19 8.49 12.90 8.53
C ALA A 19 9.06 12.56 7.14
N SER A 20 10.23 11.92 7.09
CA SER A 20 10.73 11.36 5.83
C SER A 20 9.86 10.18 5.36
N VAL A 21 10.01 9.75 4.09
CA VAL A 21 9.28 8.59 3.52
C VAL A 21 9.35 7.36 4.43
N ILE A 22 10.53 7.06 4.97
CA ILE A 22 10.71 5.91 5.88
C ILE A 22 10.02 6.18 7.22
N GLY A 23 10.14 7.39 7.75
CA GLY A 23 9.52 7.79 9.01
C GLY A 23 7.99 7.68 8.95
N GLY A 24 7.36 8.28 7.94
CA GLY A 24 5.91 8.25 7.79
C GLY A 24 5.35 6.85 7.53
N VAL A 25 6.09 5.98 6.83
CA VAL A 25 5.67 4.57 6.65
C VAL A 25 5.76 3.77 7.96
N ILE A 26 6.74 4.07 8.81
CA ILE A 26 6.92 3.37 10.10
C ILE A 26 5.91 3.85 11.14
N GLU A 27 5.69 5.17 11.24
CA GLU A 27 4.77 5.77 12.22
C GLU A 27 3.32 5.28 12.05
N ASP A 28 2.81 5.33 10.81
CA ASP A 28 1.42 4.94 10.52
C ASP A 28 1.29 3.42 10.24
N GLY A 29 2.42 2.71 10.17
CA GLY A 29 2.52 1.29 9.95
C GLY A 29 2.56 0.89 8.48
N PHE A 30 3.55 0.06 8.12
CA PHE A 30 3.84 -0.31 6.73
C PHE A 30 2.63 -0.84 5.95
N LEU A 31 1.84 -1.75 6.54
CA LEU A 31 0.67 -2.34 5.87
C LEU A 31 -0.51 -1.36 5.76
N SER A 32 -0.72 -0.53 6.78
CA SER A 32 -1.76 0.51 6.80
C SER A 32 -1.50 1.53 5.69
N VAL A 33 -0.25 1.99 5.57
CA VAL A 33 0.15 2.91 4.50
C VAL A 33 0.08 2.23 3.12
N ALA A 34 0.50 0.96 3.00
CA ALA A 34 0.51 0.26 1.71
C ALA A 34 -0.88 -0.16 1.18
N LEU A 35 -1.83 -0.49 2.05
CA LEU A 35 -3.13 -1.06 1.66
C LEU A 35 -4.29 -0.06 1.81
N ASP A 36 -4.25 0.74 2.88
CA ASP A 36 -5.34 1.67 3.22
C ASP A 36 -5.02 3.13 2.83
N ASP A 37 -3.83 3.39 2.27
CA ASP A 37 -3.36 4.72 1.86
C ASP A 37 -3.43 5.75 3.00
N ALA A 38 -3.08 5.30 4.21
CA ALA A 38 -3.24 6.08 5.45
C ALA A 38 -2.48 7.43 5.44
N ASN A 39 -1.44 7.56 4.61
CA ASN A 39 -0.71 8.81 4.40
C ASN A 39 -0.16 8.93 2.97
N GLN A 40 0.51 10.05 2.68
CA GLN A 40 1.07 10.38 1.36
C GLN A 40 2.10 9.39 0.79
N TYR A 41 2.62 8.47 1.60
CA TYR A 41 3.65 7.49 1.20
C TYR A 41 3.07 6.17 0.70
N GLY A 42 1.74 6.04 0.56
CA GLY A 42 1.09 4.84 0.03
C GLY A 42 1.72 4.27 -1.24
N PRO A 43 1.95 5.06 -2.31
CA PRO A 43 2.59 4.54 -3.53
C PRO A 43 3.99 3.95 -3.30
N HIS A 44 4.77 4.53 -2.38
CA HIS A 44 6.10 4.01 -2.04
C HIS A 44 5.99 2.71 -1.25
N ALA A 45 5.09 2.65 -0.26
CA ALA A 45 4.84 1.46 0.54
C ALA A 45 4.29 0.30 -0.30
N MET A 46 3.42 0.58 -1.27
CA MET A 46 2.88 -0.42 -2.20
C MET A 46 3.97 -1.04 -3.09
N ILE A 47 4.91 -0.24 -3.60
CA ILE A 47 6.06 -0.75 -4.38
C ILE A 47 6.95 -1.64 -3.51
N MET A 48 7.25 -1.22 -2.28
CA MET A 48 8.01 -2.04 -1.33
C MET A 48 7.30 -3.37 -1.03
N LEU A 49 5.98 -3.35 -0.85
CA LEU A 49 5.17 -4.55 -0.63
C LEU A 49 5.21 -5.48 -1.85
N LEU A 50 5.10 -4.93 -3.06
CA LEU A 50 5.20 -5.70 -4.30
C LEU A 50 6.55 -6.42 -4.40
N PHE A 51 7.66 -5.74 -4.14
CA PHE A 51 8.99 -6.37 -4.15
C PHE A 51 9.10 -7.47 -3.10
N ALA A 52 8.57 -7.25 -1.88
CA ALA A 52 8.60 -8.26 -0.83
C ALA A 52 7.83 -9.52 -1.24
N VAL A 53 6.58 -9.39 -1.68
CA VAL A 53 5.74 -10.52 -2.09
C VAL A 53 6.29 -11.22 -3.32
N ALA A 54 6.77 -10.47 -4.32
CA ALA A 54 7.38 -11.03 -5.52
C ALA A 54 8.65 -11.82 -5.18
N SER A 55 9.50 -11.29 -4.30
CA SER A 55 10.73 -11.96 -3.87
C SER A 55 10.44 -13.24 -3.11
N VAL A 56 9.49 -13.21 -2.16
CA VAL A 56 9.06 -14.42 -1.42
C VAL A 56 8.53 -15.47 -2.40
N THR A 57 7.67 -15.07 -3.33
CA THR A 57 7.10 -15.98 -4.34
C THR A 57 8.21 -16.59 -5.21
N ALA A 58 9.13 -15.77 -5.72
CA ALA A 58 10.24 -16.24 -6.54
C ALA A 58 11.16 -17.21 -5.77
N ILE A 59 11.47 -16.91 -4.51
CA ILE A 59 12.28 -17.78 -3.65
C ILE A 59 11.58 -19.12 -3.41
N LEU A 60 10.28 -19.10 -3.12
CA LEU A 60 9.50 -20.33 -2.92
C LEU A 60 9.52 -21.19 -4.18
N LEU A 61 9.24 -20.59 -5.35
CA LEU A 61 9.29 -21.29 -6.63
C LEU A 61 10.68 -21.86 -6.91
N LEU A 62 11.74 -21.08 -6.68
CA LEU A 62 13.12 -21.52 -6.86
C LEU A 62 13.44 -22.72 -5.97
N ILE A 63 13.17 -22.63 -4.66
CA ILE A 63 13.42 -23.74 -3.72
C ILE A 63 12.65 -24.98 -4.15
N THR A 64 11.37 -24.85 -4.50
CA THR A 64 10.57 -25.99 -4.96
C THR A 64 11.04 -26.57 -6.29
N SER A 65 11.72 -25.80 -7.13
CA SER A 65 12.27 -26.28 -8.41
C SER A 65 13.62 -27.01 -8.27
N LEU A 66 14.29 -26.87 -7.12
CA LEU A 66 15.60 -27.47 -6.87
C LEU A 66 15.53 -28.91 -6.32
N PHE A 67 14.34 -29.38 -5.94
CA PHE A 67 14.08 -30.72 -5.40
C PHE A 67 13.00 -31.43 -6.24
#